data_AF-A0A9P7WUD4-F1
#
_entry.id   AF-A0A9P7WUD4-F1
#
_cell.length_a   1.000
_cell.length_b   1.000
_cell.length_c   1.000
_cell.angle_alpha   90.00
_cell.angle_beta   90.00
_cell.angle_gamma   90.00
#
_symmetry.space_group_name_H-M   'P 1'
#
loop_
_entity.id
_entity.type
_entity.pdbx_description
1 polymer ?
#
loop_
_entity_poly.entity_id
_entity_poly.type
_entity_poly.pdbx_seq_one_letter_code
_entity_poly.pdbx_strand_id
1 'polypeptide(L)'
;MSSGSGNTFSPEFNSASRGDCILRSSDGVDYKVFQNILSLASPVFETMFDLPQKSNETPGESIELPVISVPETSSTLSLLLPLLYPCRMVTFPNIDAVINVLNAYDKYEMNTRSLHLQLHELLISQKILSGDPLGAYAVAWRLGMKEEVQIASRFLHTLDLNDRIVSKNIVTWSGGLEALSALWDLRLRREELFTTSLN
;
A
#
# COMPACT_ATOMS: atom_id res chain seq x y z
N MET A 1 4.02 22.51 25.64
CA MET A 1 4.33 22.89 24.24
C MET A 1 4.57 21.60 23.48
N SER A 2 3.54 21.07 22.83
CA SER A 2 3.63 19.80 22.08
C SER A 2 3.85 20.11 20.62
N SER A 3 5.04 19.79 20.13
CA SER A 3 5.45 19.85 18.73
C SER A 3 4.88 18.64 18.00
N GLY A 4 3.67 18.81 17.44
CA GLY A 4 3.05 17.84 16.53
C GLY A 4 3.79 17.81 15.19
N SER A 5 4.46 16.71 14.92
CA SER A 5 5.14 16.41 13.66
C SER A 5 4.12 16.36 12.52
N GLY A 6 4.49 16.91 11.37
CA GLY A 6 3.59 17.30 10.28
C GLY A 6 2.63 16.22 9.80
N ASN A 7 1.34 16.43 10.06
CA ASN A 7 0.27 15.83 9.27
C ASN A 7 0.29 16.49 7.89
N THR A 8 0.78 15.78 6.88
CA THR A 8 0.46 16.08 5.49
C THR A 8 -1.01 15.72 5.26
N PHE A 9 -1.90 16.61 5.70
CA PHE A 9 -3.28 16.60 5.26
C PHE A 9 -3.26 16.71 3.75
N SER A 10 -3.72 15.67 3.04
CA SER A 10 -3.99 15.75 1.61
C SER A 10 -5.03 16.86 1.42
N PRO A 11 -4.66 18.06 0.94
CA PRO A 11 -5.56 19.22 0.90
C PRO A 11 -6.73 19.01 -0.07
N GLU A 12 -6.75 17.88 -0.76
CA GLU A 12 -7.61 17.55 -1.88
C GLU A 12 -8.91 16.85 -1.47
N PHE A 13 -8.99 16.30 -0.27
CA PHE A 13 -10.13 15.52 0.22
C PHE A 13 -10.73 16.11 1.51
N ASN A 14 -10.82 17.43 1.60
CA ASN A 14 -11.32 18.12 2.79
C ASN A 14 -12.80 18.52 2.65
N SER A 15 -13.34 19.24 3.65
CA SER A 15 -14.74 19.69 3.65
C SER A 15 -15.10 20.61 2.48
N ALA A 16 -14.14 21.38 1.96
CA ALA A 16 -14.31 22.27 0.81
C ALA A 16 -14.23 21.54 -0.55
N SER A 17 -13.75 20.29 -0.56
CA SER A 17 -13.68 19.46 -1.77
C SER A 17 -15.08 19.10 -2.29
N ARG A 18 -15.14 18.70 -3.57
CA ARG A 18 -16.35 18.08 -4.13
C ARG A 18 -16.39 16.60 -3.75
N GLY A 19 -17.59 16.09 -3.50
CA GLY A 19 -17.83 14.70 -3.13
C GLY A 19 -19.29 14.49 -2.75
N ASP A 20 -19.72 13.24 -2.77
CA ASP A 20 -21.09 12.77 -2.48
C ASP A 20 -21.13 11.78 -1.29
N CYS A 21 -19.98 11.52 -0.67
CA CYS A 21 -19.89 10.84 0.63
C CYS A 21 -18.67 11.33 1.44
N ILE A 22 -18.68 10.97 2.72
CA ILE A 22 -17.56 11.14 3.63
C ILE A 22 -17.05 9.75 4.01
N LEU A 23 -15.77 9.52 3.80
CA LEU A 23 -15.08 8.34 4.30
C LEU A 23 -14.30 8.74 5.56
N ARG A 24 -14.63 8.14 6.70
CA ARG A 24 -14.04 8.43 8.01
C ARG A 24 -13.01 7.37 8.36
N SER A 25 -11.78 7.79 8.59
CA SER A 25 -10.70 6.92 9.02
C SER A 25 -10.90 6.40 10.45
N SER A 26 -10.16 5.35 10.83
CA SER A 26 -10.22 4.79 12.18
C SER A 26 -9.73 5.74 13.28
N ASP A 27 -8.89 6.72 12.92
CA ASP A 27 -8.43 7.82 13.77
C ASP A 27 -9.28 9.10 13.63
N GLY A 28 -10.45 9.01 12.99
CA GLY A 28 -11.49 10.05 13.00
C GLY A 28 -11.29 11.22 12.03
N VAL A 29 -10.43 11.05 11.02
CA VAL A 29 -10.24 12.04 9.96
C VAL A 29 -11.23 11.78 8.83
N ASP A 30 -11.94 12.84 8.43
CA ASP A 30 -12.97 12.79 7.39
C ASP A 30 -12.39 13.16 6.02
N TYR A 31 -12.65 12.30 5.04
CA TYR A 31 -12.28 12.49 3.64
C TYR A 31 -13.54 12.62 2.79
N LYS A 32 -13.72 13.78 2.16
CA LYS A 32 -14.82 13.99 1.22
C LYS A 32 -14.45 13.43 -0.14
N VAL A 33 -15.16 12.40 -0.60
CA VAL A 33 -14.82 11.59 -1.79
C VAL A 33 -16.04 11.36 -2.67
N PHE A 34 -15.85 10.69 -3.81
CA PHE A 34 -16.94 10.29 -4.69
C PHE A 34 -17.17 8.78 -4.64
N GLN A 35 -18.39 8.35 -4.30
CA GLN A 35 -18.79 6.94 -4.22
C GLN A 35 -18.52 6.21 -5.53
N ASN A 36 -18.78 6.84 -6.68
CA ASN A 36 -18.58 6.23 -7.98
C ASN A 36 -17.11 5.88 -8.26
N ILE A 37 -16.15 6.72 -7.85
CA ILE A 37 -14.71 6.47 -8.04
C ILE A 37 -14.29 5.29 -7.17
N LEU A 38 -14.73 5.25 -5.91
CA LEU A 38 -14.43 4.15 -5.01
C LEU A 38 -15.05 2.84 -5.49
N SER A 39 -16.29 2.86 -5.99
CA SER A 39 -16.99 1.70 -6.55
C SER A 39 -16.29 1.16 -7.80
N LEU A 40 -15.86 2.05 -8.71
CA LEU A 40 -15.10 1.65 -9.90
C LEU A 40 -13.73 1.04 -9.56
N ALA A 41 -13.13 1.46 -8.45
CA ALA A 41 -11.84 0.95 -8.00
C ALA A 41 -11.95 -0.38 -7.24
N SER A 42 -13.09 -0.64 -6.58
CA SER A 42 -13.25 -1.73 -5.62
C SER A 42 -14.68 -2.28 -5.60
N PRO A 43 -14.86 -3.59 -5.85
CA PRO A 43 -16.17 -4.24 -5.70
C PRO A 43 -16.65 -4.27 -4.24
N VAL A 44 -15.72 -4.24 -3.28
CA VAL A 44 -16.03 -4.16 -1.85
C VAL A 44 -16.67 -2.80 -1.53
N PHE A 45 -16.13 -1.71 -2.07
CA PHE A 45 -16.75 -0.39 -1.90
C PHE A 45 -18.09 -0.31 -2.62
N GLU A 46 -18.20 -0.81 -3.85
CA GLU A 46 -19.48 -0.89 -4.59
C GLU A 46 -20.56 -1.57 -3.71
N THR A 47 -20.26 -2.76 -3.18
CA THR A 47 -21.16 -3.49 -2.29
C THR A 47 -21.48 -2.71 -1.01
N MET A 48 -20.49 -1.99 -0.45
CA MET A 48 -20.66 -1.22 0.79
C MET A 48 -21.62 -0.04 0.62
N PHE A 49 -21.65 0.59 -0.56
CA PHE A 49 -22.54 1.71 -0.85
C PHE A 49 -23.99 1.26 -1.14
N ASP A 50 -24.19 0.04 -1.64
CA ASP A 50 -25.51 -0.53 -1.92
C ASP A 50 -26.27 -0.96 -0.65
N LEU A 51 -25.60 -1.05 0.50
CA LEU A 51 -26.23 -1.41 1.76
C LEU A 51 -27.13 -0.28 2.28
N PRO A 52 -28.33 -0.57 2.81
CA PRO A 52 -29.19 0.43 3.42
C PRO A 52 -28.46 1.14 4.57
N GLN A 53 -28.09 2.40 4.37
CA GLN A 53 -27.54 3.20 5.46
C GLN A 53 -28.67 3.56 6.42
N LYS A 54 -28.40 3.51 7.74
CA LYS A 54 -29.32 4.04 8.74
C LYS A 54 -29.39 5.55 8.56
N SER A 55 -30.37 6.01 7.80
CA SER A 55 -30.68 7.42 7.64
C SER A 55 -31.15 7.95 9.00
N ASN A 56 -30.31 8.73 9.68
CA ASN A 56 -30.77 9.65 10.72
C ASN A 56 -31.43 10.84 10.02
N GLU A 57 -32.54 10.58 9.31
CA GLU A 57 -33.34 11.65 8.72
C GLU A 57 -34.18 12.27 9.83
N THR A 58 -33.60 13.25 10.51
CA THR A 58 -34.32 14.25 11.29
C THR A 58 -34.91 15.29 10.32
N PRO A 59 -36.25 15.44 10.24
CA PRO A 59 -36.86 16.40 9.32
C PRO A 59 -36.45 17.83 9.67
N GLY A 60 -35.62 18.47 8.84
CA GLY A 60 -35.25 19.88 8.98
C GLY A 60 -33.74 20.17 9.00
N GLU A 61 -32.88 19.16 9.06
CA GLU A 61 -31.43 19.33 8.94
C GLU A 61 -31.00 19.28 7.46
N SER A 62 -30.02 20.12 7.11
CA SER A 62 -29.34 20.10 5.80
C SER A 62 -28.97 18.67 5.42
N ILE A 63 -29.14 18.27 4.16
CA ILE A 63 -28.76 16.94 3.64
C ILE A 63 -27.28 16.68 4.00
N GLU A 64 -27.04 15.98 5.10
CA GLU A 64 -25.70 15.59 5.51
C GLU A 64 -25.24 14.47 4.58
N LEU A 65 -23.99 14.55 4.11
CA LEU A 65 -23.43 13.52 3.25
C LEU A 65 -23.32 12.20 4.04
N PRO A 66 -23.58 11.05 3.40
CA PRO A 66 -23.42 9.75 4.05
C PRO A 66 -21.99 9.58 4.55
N VAL A 67 -21.85 9.18 5.82
CA VAL A 67 -20.55 8.96 6.47
C VAL A 67 -20.28 7.46 6.59
N ILE A 68 -19.15 7.02 6.05
CA ILE A 68 -18.72 5.63 6.06
C ILE A 68 -17.42 5.49 6.83
N SER A 69 -17.48 4.83 7.97
CA SER A 69 -16.29 4.53 8.76
C SER A 69 -15.54 3.33 8.19
N VAL A 70 -14.23 3.48 8.01
CA VAL A 70 -13.33 2.42 7.56
C VAL A 70 -12.22 2.15 8.59
N PRO A 71 -11.63 0.94 8.61
CA PRO A 71 -10.59 0.60 9.58
C PRO A 71 -9.22 1.25 9.28
N GLU A 72 -9.00 1.77 8.07
CA GLU A 72 -7.73 2.40 7.68
C GLU A 72 -7.50 3.71 8.42
N THR A 73 -6.23 3.96 8.77
CA THR A 73 -5.80 5.23 9.36
C THR A 73 -5.78 6.34 8.32
N SER A 74 -5.83 7.58 8.77
CA SER A 74 -5.65 8.78 7.94
C SER A 74 -4.34 8.75 7.13
N SER A 75 -3.26 8.20 7.71
CA SER A 75 -1.98 8.01 7.04
C SER A 75 -2.06 7.04 5.85
N THR A 76 -2.88 5.99 5.94
CA THR A 76 -3.08 5.03 4.85
C THR A 76 -4.01 5.62 3.79
N LEU A 77 -5.10 6.26 4.20
CA LEU A 77 -6.07 6.85 3.28
C LEU A 77 -5.53 8.05 2.51
N SER A 78 -4.66 8.85 3.12
CA SER A 78 -4.01 9.97 2.42
C SER A 78 -3.08 9.53 1.28
N LEU A 79 -2.61 8.28 1.32
CA LEU A 79 -1.86 7.64 0.22
C LEU A 79 -2.78 6.87 -0.72
N LEU A 80 -3.77 6.14 -0.20
CA LEU A 80 -4.69 5.31 -0.98
C LEU A 80 -5.59 6.14 -1.88
N LEU A 81 -6.24 7.18 -1.35
CA LEU A 81 -7.25 7.93 -2.09
C LEU A 81 -6.70 8.59 -3.36
N PRO A 82 -5.54 9.29 -3.36
CA PRO A 82 -4.99 9.83 -4.59
C PRO A 82 -4.72 8.77 -5.67
N LEU A 83 -4.38 7.52 -5.30
CA LEU A 83 -4.13 6.44 -6.27
C LEU A 83 -5.38 6.05 -7.06
N LEU A 84 -6.56 6.29 -6.50
CA LEU A 84 -7.85 5.99 -7.15
C LEU A 84 -8.28 7.07 -8.14
N TYR A 85 -7.63 8.23 -8.12
CA TYR A 85 -8.00 9.40 -8.92
C TYR A 85 -7.02 9.58 -10.10
N PRO A 86 -7.50 9.96 -11.30
CA PRO A 86 -6.65 10.10 -12.48
C PRO A 86 -5.48 11.07 -12.31
N CYS A 87 -4.35 10.74 -12.95
CA CYS A 87 -3.17 11.61 -13.10
C CYS A 87 -2.51 12.05 -11.78
N ARG A 88 -2.61 11.23 -10.73
CA ARG A 88 -1.97 11.50 -9.44
C ARG A 88 -0.71 10.65 -9.26
N MET A 89 0.34 11.28 -8.75
CA MET A 89 1.54 10.61 -8.26
C MET A 89 1.54 10.65 -6.75
N VAL A 90 1.88 9.54 -6.12
CA VAL A 90 1.95 9.41 -4.66
C VAL A 90 3.38 9.10 -4.26
N THR A 91 3.92 9.92 -3.37
CA THR A 91 5.24 9.67 -2.78
C THR A 91 5.05 8.90 -1.48
N PHE A 92 5.57 7.67 -1.44
CA PHE A 92 5.55 6.86 -0.23
C PHE A 92 6.77 7.20 0.66
N PRO A 93 6.58 7.39 1.97
CA PRO A 93 7.67 7.76 2.87
C PRO A 93 8.65 6.61 3.15
N ASN A 94 8.15 5.37 3.16
CA ASN A 94 8.89 4.14 3.49
C ASN A 94 8.12 2.89 3.01
N ILE A 95 8.71 1.71 3.16
CA ILE A 95 8.10 0.43 2.77
C ILE A 95 6.88 0.09 3.65
N ASP A 96 6.90 0.38 4.95
CA ASP A 96 5.75 0.12 5.82
C ASP A 96 4.47 0.80 5.33
N ALA A 97 4.58 2.04 4.84
CA ALA A 97 3.47 2.76 4.23
C ALA A 97 2.96 2.06 2.96
N VAL A 98 3.88 1.53 2.13
CA VAL A 98 3.52 0.75 0.94
C VAL A 98 2.78 -0.53 1.33
N ILE A 99 3.28 -1.26 2.34
CA ILE A 99 2.65 -2.50 2.84
C ILE A 99 1.23 -2.21 3.37
N ASN A 100 1.04 -1.12 4.13
CA ASN A 100 -0.29 -0.74 4.62
C ASN A 100 -1.27 -0.43 3.48
N VAL A 101 -0.81 0.26 2.43
CA VAL A 101 -1.61 0.49 1.22
C VAL A 101 -1.90 -0.82 0.49
N LEU A 102 -0.92 -1.71 0.33
CA LEU A 102 -1.16 -3.02 -0.28
C LEU A 102 -2.17 -3.87 0.51
N ASN A 103 -2.14 -3.81 1.84
CA ASN A 103 -3.14 -4.48 2.67
C ASN A 103 -4.54 -3.90 2.48
N ALA A 104 -4.65 -2.58 2.24
CA ALA A 104 -5.91 -1.97 1.85
C ALA A 104 -6.34 -2.40 0.44
N TYR A 105 -5.41 -2.48 -0.53
CA TYR A 105 -5.69 -3.00 -1.87
C TYR A 105 -6.26 -4.42 -1.81
N ASP A 106 -5.67 -5.32 -1.03
CA ASP A 106 -6.18 -6.68 -0.87
C ASP A 106 -7.56 -6.69 -0.20
N LYS A 107 -7.74 -5.90 0.88
CA LYS A 107 -9.01 -5.81 1.62
C LYS A 107 -10.14 -5.33 0.73
N TYR A 108 -9.85 -4.38 -0.14
CA TYR A 108 -10.82 -3.77 -1.04
C TYR A 108 -10.82 -4.43 -2.43
N GLU A 109 -10.11 -5.54 -2.62
CA GLU A 109 -10.02 -6.28 -3.89
C GLU A 109 -9.64 -5.39 -5.09
N MET A 110 -8.75 -4.43 -4.86
CA MET A 110 -8.31 -3.45 -5.85
C MET A 110 -7.20 -4.02 -6.75
N ASN A 111 -7.12 -3.52 -7.99
CA ASN A 111 -6.10 -3.95 -8.94
C ASN A 111 -4.71 -3.36 -8.61
N THR A 112 -3.83 -4.20 -8.07
CA THR A 112 -2.45 -3.85 -7.68
C THR A 112 -1.54 -3.47 -8.85
N ARG A 113 -1.91 -3.79 -10.10
CA ARG A 113 -1.12 -3.38 -11.29
C ARG A 113 -1.03 -1.87 -11.44
N SER A 114 -2.01 -1.12 -10.93
CA SER A 114 -1.99 0.34 -10.89
C SER A 114 -0.79 0.91 -10.10
N LEU A 115 -0.20 0.12 -9.19
CA LEU A 115 0.91 0.53 -8.35
C LEU A 115 2.29 0.38 -9.00
N HIS A 116 2.41 -0.35 -10.12
CA HIS A 116 3.71 -0.64 -10.75
C HIS A 116 4.48 0.65 -11.06
N LEU A 117 3.82 1.62 -11.71
CA LEU A 117 4.44 2.91 -12.05
C LEU A 117 4.75 3.77 -10.82
N GLN A 118 3.91 3.69 -9.78
CA GLN A 118 4.07 4.48 -8.56
C GLN A 118 5.27 4.01 -7.72
N LEU A 119 5.54 2.70 -7.76
CA LEU A 119 6.51 2.07 -6.87
C LEU A 119 7.84 1.74 -7.55
N HIS A 120 7.92 1.76 -8.88
CA HIS A 120 9.15 1.43 -9.60
C HIS A 120 10.38 2.21 -9.08
N GLU A 121 10.33 3.55 -9.15
CA GLU A 121 11.47 4.39 -8.73
C GLU A 121 11.81 4.22 -7.24
N LEU A 122 10.80 4.03 -6.41
CA LEU A 122 10.98 3.83 -4.97
C LEU A 122 11.73 2.51 -4.69
N LEU A 123 11.29 1.41 -5.30
CA LEU A 123 11.79 0.06 -5.04
C LEU A 123 13.22 -0.14 -5.57
N ILE A 124 13.62 0.59 -6.61
CA ILE A 124 15.00 0.56 -7.12
C ILE A 124 15.88 1.66 -6.53
N SER A 125 15.33 2.54 -5.69
CA SER A 125 16.11 3.63 -5.11
C SER A 125 17.18 3.11 -4.16
N GLN A 126 18.38 3.69 -4.23
CA GLN A 126 19.48 3.31 -3.34
C GLN A 126 19.12 3.46 -1.86
N LYS A 127 18.30 4.47 -1.52
CA LYS A 127 17.79 4.73 -0.16
C LYS A 127 17.02 3.51 0.38
N ILE A 128 16.10 2.98 -0.41
CA ILE A 128 15.28 1.82 -0.01
C ILE A 128 16.11 0.55 -0.05
N LEU A 129 16.88 0.31 -1.11
CA LEU A 129 17.70 -0.89 -1.25
C LEU A 129 18.78 -1.04 -0.17
N SER A 130 19.30 0.07 0.35
CA SER A 130 20.28 0.03 1.45
C SER A 130 19.63 0.06 2.84
N GLY A 131 18.44 0.64 2.96
CA GLY A 131 17.75 0.82 4.24
C GLY A 131 16.82 -0.33 4.61
N ASP A 132 16.02 -0.80 3.66
CA ASP A 132 15.07 -1.92 3.82
C ASP A 132 14.97 -2.76 2.53
N PRO A 133 16.04 -3.50 2.18
CA PRO A 133 16.01 -4.38 1.02
C PRO A 133 15.01 -5.55 1.16
N LEU A 134 14.69 -5.95 2.39
CA LEU A 134 13.79 -7.06 2.67
C LEU A 134 12.36 -6.68 2.30
N GLY A 135 11.93 -5.51 2.77
CA GLY A 135 10.65 -4.93 2.41
C GLY A 135 10.54 -4.66 0.91
N ALA A 136 11.59 -4.10 0.29
CA ALA A 136 11.62 -3.86 -1.15
C ALA A 136 11.43 -5.16 -1.96
N TYR A 137 12.15 -6.22 -1.59
CA TYR A 137 12.01 -7.54 -2.21
C TYR A 137 10.59 -8.09 -2.04
N ALA A 138 10.05 -8.05 -0.81
CA ALA A 138 8.73 -8.61 -0.52
C ALA A 138 7.61 -7.87 -1.27
N VAL A 139 7.67 -6.54 -1.32
CA VAL A 139 6.72 -5.71 -2.08
C VAL A 139 6.82 -6.00 -3.58
N ALA A 140 8.04 -6.01 -4.14
CA ALA A 140 8.25 -6.30 -5.56
C ALA A 140 7.71 -7.70 -5.92
N TRP A 141 7.93 -8.69 -5.04
CA TRP A 141 7.40 -10.04 -5.20
C TRP A 141 5.87 -10.06 -5.24
N ARG A 142 5.23 -9.45 -4.23
CA ARG A 142 3.77 -9.39 -4.12
C ARG A 142 3.12 -8.75 -5.34
N LEU A 143 3.80 -7.79 -5.95
CA LEU A 143 3.34 -7.09 -7.15
C LEU A 143 3.70 -7.79 -8.47
N GLY A 144 4.48 -8.89 -8.44
CA GLY A 144 4.97 -9.57 -9.64
C GLY A 144 5.99 -8.76 -10.45
N MET A 145 6.66 -7.80 -9.81
CA MET A 145 7.63 -6.88 -10.40
C MET A 145 9.01 -7.56 -10.49
N LYS A 146 9.18 -8.40 -11.52
CA LYS A 146 10.31 -9.33 -11.64
C LYS A 146 11.69 -8.65 -11.67
N GLU A 147 11.79 -7.49 -12.31
CA GLU A 147 13.07 -6.77 -12.39
C GLU A 147 13.49 -6.25 -11.02
N GLU A 148 12.55 -5.65 -10.29
CA GLU A 148 12.72 -5.09 -8.95
C GLU A 148 13.02 -6.20 -7.94
N VAL A 149 12.39 -7.38 -8.07
CA VAL A 149 12.72 -8.58 -7.29
C VAL A 149 14.20 -8.97 -7.49
N GLN A 150 14.68 -8.97 -8.73
CA GLN A 150 16.07 -9.30 -9.05
C GLN A 150 17.04 -8.25 -8.50
N ILE A 151 16.68 -6.97 -8.57
CA ILE A 151 17.49 -5.87 -8.04
C ILE A 151 17.56 -5.96 -6.52
N ALA A 152 16.41 -5.99 -5.83
CA ALA A 152 16.32 -6.01 -4.37
C ALA A 152 17.00 -7.24 -3.76
N SER A 153 16.84 -8.40 -4.37
CA SER A 153 17.47 -9.63 -3.87
C SER A 153 19.00 -9.61 -3.87
N ARG A 154 19.67 -8.71 -4.63
CA ARG A 154 21.14 -8.55 -4.57
C ARG A 154 21.61 -7.92 -3.27
N PHE A 155 20.76 -7.14 -2.62
CA PHE A 155 21.04 -6.46 -1.35
C PHE A 155 20.80 -7.36 -0.13
N LEU A 156 20.28 -8.58 -0.35
CA LEU A 156 19.91 -9.48 0.74
C LEU A 156 20.99 -10.49 1.11
N HIS A 157 22.19 -10.47 0.53
CA HIS A 157 23.20 -11.53 0.74
C HIS A 157 23.68 -11.68 2.19
N THR A 158 23.71 -10.60 2.97
CA THR A 158 24.15 -10.62 4.38
C THR A 158 23.09 -11.12 5.36
N LEU A 159 21.85 -11.29 4.89
CA LEU A 159 20.71 -11.52 5.75
C LEU A 159 20.51 -13.03 5.99
N ASP A 160 20.38 -13.43 7.26
CA ASP A 160 20.14 -14.83 7.62
C ASP A 160 18.67 -15.20 7.36
N LEU A 161 18.44 -16.07 6.39
CA LEU A 161 17.09 -16.52 6.03
C LEU A 161 16.53 -17.56 7.00
N ASN A 162 17.35 -18.16 7.86
CA ASN A 162 16.89 -19.05 8.92
C ASN A 162 16.39 -18.27 10.14
N ASP A 163 16.65 -16.96 10.21
CA ASP A 163 16.08 -16.10 11.22
C ASP A 163 14.54 -16.11 11.11
N ARG A 164 13.88 -16.42 12.23
CA ARG A 164 12.42 -16.56 12.28
C ARG A 164 11.68 -15.25 12.00
N ILE A 165 12.25 -14.12 12.43
CA ILE A 165 11.66 -12.79 12.22
C ILE A 165 11.76 -12.44 10.73
N VAL A 166 12.92 -12.65 10.13
CA VAL A 166 13.12 -12.44 8.69
C VAL A 166 12.14 -13.30 7.89
N SER A 167 12.14 -14.61 8.13
CA SER A 167 11.27 -15.55 7.42
C SER A 167 9.81 -15.14 7.53
N LYS A 168 9.37 -14.78 8.75
CA LYS A 168 8.00 -14.31 8.97
C LYS A 168 7.71 -13.01 8.19
N ASN A 169 8.63 -12.05 8.19
CA ASN A 169 8.43 -10.78 7.50
C ASN A 169 8.33 -10.96 5.98
N ILE A 170 9.22 -11.77 5.38
CA ILE A 170 9.13 -12.10 3.94
C ILE A 170 7.76 -12.67 3.62
N VAL A 171 7.33 -13.70 4.34
CA VAL A 171 6.06 -14.38 4.08
C VAL A 171 4.88 -13.43 4.24
N THR A 172 4.88 -12.63 5.32
CA THR A 172 3.78 -11.71 5.62
C THR A 172 3.68 -10.59 4.59
N TRP A 173 4.79 -9.97 4.22
CA TRP A 173 4.78 -8.80 3.33
C TRP A 173 4.63 -9.16 1.86
N SER A 174 5.15 -10.32 1.45
CA SER A 174 5.07 -10.81 0.07
C SER A 174 3.76 -11.53 -0.27
N GLY A 175 3.00 -11.93 0.76
CA GLY A 175 1.74 -12.66 0.62
C GLY A 175 1.89 -14.19 0.54
N GLY A 176 3.10 -14.75 0.68
CA GLY A 176 3.28 -16.21 0.60
C GLY A 176 4.70 -16.73 0.88
N LEU A 177 4.81 -18.05 1.03
CA LEU A 177 6.09 -18.75 1.25
C LEU A 177 6.94 -18.84 -0.02
N GLU A 178 6.31 -18.67 -1.18
CA GLU A 178 6.94 -18.72 -2.50
C GLU A 178 8.03 -17.66 -2.64
N ALA A 179 7.84 -16.50 -2.01
CA ALA A 179 8.84 -15.44 -2.00
C ALA A 179 10.13 -15.85 -1.28
N LEU A 180 10.00 -16.59 -0.17
CA LEU A 180 11.15 -17.09 0.58
C LEU A 180 11.90 -18.16 -0.22
N SER A 181 11.16 -19.10 -0.80
CA SER A 181 11.72 -20.15 -1.67
C SER A 181 12.46 -19.55 -2.87
N ALA A 182 11.85 -18.57 -3.54
CA ALA A 182 12.48 -17.91 -4.67
C ALA A 182 13.74 -17.13 -4.26
N LEU A 183 13.77 -16.55 -3.06
CA LEU A 183 14.97 -15.88 -2.56
C LEU A 183 16.12 -16.87 -2.33
N TRP A 184 15.82 -18.06 -1.81
CA TRP A 184 16.80 -19.16 -1.71
C TRP A 184 17.35 -19.54 -3.09
N ASP A 185 16.46 -19.78 -4.06
CA ASP A 185 16.86 -20.13 -5.42
C ASP A 185 17.74 -19.05 -6.07
N LEU A 186 17.41 -17.77 -5.84
CA LEU A 186 18.20 -16.65 -6.35
C LEU A 186 19.58 -16.57 -5.72
N ARG A 187 19.74 -16.95 -4.45
CA ARG A 187 21.06 -17.02 -3.79
C ARG A 187 21.87 -18.19 -4.31
N LEU A 188 21.28 -19.37 -4.37
CA LEU A 188 21.96 -20.59 -4.85
C LEU A 188 22.50 -20.40 -6.27
N ARG A 189 21.68 -19.88 -7.20
CA ARG A 189 22.12 -19.62 -8.58
C ARG A 189 23.29 -18.64 -8.66
N ARG A 190 23.38 -17.67 -7.74
CA ARG A 190 24.51 -16.73 -7.73
C ARG A 190 25.79 -17.43 -7.29
N GLU A 191 25.73 -18.27 -6.26
CA GLU A 191 26.87 -19.07 -5.80
C GLU A 191 27.41 -20.00 -6.90
N GLU A 192 26.51 -20.64 -7.66
CA GLU A 192 26.88 -21.46 -8.82
C GLU A 192 27.57 -20.67 -9.94
N LEU A 193 27.09 -19.45 -10.22
CA LEU A 193 27.71 -18.56 -11.21
C LEU A 193 29.08 -18.05 -10.75
N PHE A 194 29.22 -17.71 -9.47
CA PHE A 194 30.51 -17.31 -8.89
C PHE A 194 31.54 -18.44 -8.95
N THR A 195 31.16 -19.67 -8.63
CA THR A 195 32.07 -20.82 -8.69
C THR A 195 32.46 -21.19 -10.12
N THR A 196 31.56 -21.06 -11.09
CA THR A 196 31.85 -21.35 -12.51
C THR A 196 32.77 -20.31 -13.16
N SER A 197 32.70 -19.04 -12.74
CA SER A 197 33.54 -17.94 -13.29
C SER A 197 34.98 -17.91 -12.78
N LEU A 198 35.29 -18.70 -11.73
CA LEU A 198 36.63 -18.81 -11.14
C LEU A 198 37.44 -20.01 -11.69
N ASN A 199 36.81 -20.90 -12.46
CA ASN A 199 37.43 -22.05 -13.13
C ASN A 199 37.65 -21.78 -14.63
#